data_AF-A0A2D6WS50-F1
#
_entry.id   AF-A0A2D6WS50-F1
#
_cell.length_a   1.000
_cell.length_b   1.000
_cell.length_c   1.000
_cell.angle_alpha   90.00
_cell.angle_beta   90.00
_cell.angle_gamma   90.00
#
_symmetry.space_group_name_H-M   'P 1'
#
loop_
_entity.id
_entity.type
_entity.pdbx_description
1 polymer ?
#
loop_
_entity_poly.entity_id
_entity_poly.type
_entity_poly.pdbx_seq_one_letter_code
_entity_poly.pdbx_strand_id
1 'polypeptide(L)'
;MRMEARGLLFWTVCIPLRVTLASNANDALRALAAVIGVRWLSGMENGNEGVFGGVAWWAKQRPVHGALWSAYAVSGDRKFLYLDTAYGAYNWFATPKRVPGTFAE
;
A
#
# COMPACT_ATOMS: atom_id res chain seq x y z
N MET A 1 14.55 -6.19 -9.24
CA MET A 1 15.22 -5.04 -8.56
C MET A 1 15.90 -5.54 -7.29
N ARG A 2 17.13 -5.12 -6.99
CA ARG A 2 17.82 -5.51 -5.73
C ARG A 2 17.00 -5.02 -4.52
N MET A 3 17.01 -5.81 -3.44
CA MET A 3 16.26 -5.54 -2.20
C MET A 3 16.48 -4.13 -1.63
N GLU A 4 17.68 -3.60 -1.78
CA GLU A 4 18.07 -2.26 -1.33
C GLU A 4 17.32 -1.15 -2.07
N ALA A 5 17.20 -1.26 -3.39
CA ALA A 5 16.47 -0.28 -4.21
C ALA A 5 14.96 -0.31 -3.94
N ARG A 6 14.39 -1.48 -3.63
CA ARG A 6 12.98 -1.59 -3.17
C ARG A 6 12.76 -0.90 -1.82
N GLY A 7 13.72 -1.06 -0.90
CA GLY A 7 13.68 -0.38 0.39
C GLY A 7 13.77 1.13 0.27
N LEU A 8 14.67 1.61 -0.60
CA LEU A 8 14.80 3.04 -0.89
C LEU A 8 13.45 3.61 -1.39
N LEU A 9 12.88 3.04 -2.45
CA LEU A 9 11.60 3.51 -3.01
C LEU A 9 10.46 3.47 -1.99
N PHE A 10 10.40 2.42 -1.16
CA PHE A 10 9.37 2.32 -0.13
C PHE A 10 9.50 3.45 0.91
N TRP A 11 10.68 3.66 1.47
CA TRP A 11 10.88 4.60 2.56
C TRP A 11 11.00 6.06 2.12
N THR A 12 11.55 6.34 0.94
CA THR A 12 11.79 7.71 0.48
C THR A 12 10.71 8.23 -0.46
N VAL A 13 9.91 7.35 -1.07
CA VAL A 13 8.84 7.74 -2.01
C VAL A 13 7.47 7.31 -1.48
N CYS A 14 7.25 6.02 -1.24
CA CYS A 14 5.92 5.50 -0.90
C CYS A 14 5.40 6.07 0.42
N ILE A 15 6.17 5.96 1.51
CA ILE A 15 5.74 6.44 2.83
C ILE A 15 5.50 7.96 2.82
N PRO A 16 6.45 8.82 2.36
CA PRO A 16 6.23 10.26 2.30
C PRO A 16 5.04 10.66 1.42
N LEU A 17 4.85 9.99 0.28
CA LEU A 17 3.70 10.24 -0.59
C LEU A 17 2.38 9.95 0.15
N ARG A 18 2.26 8.80 0.84
CA ARG A 18 1.02 8.49 1.57
C ARG A 18 0.75 9.47 2.72
N VAL A 19 1.79 9.90 3.45
CA VAL A 19 1.65 10.98 4.45
C VAL A 19 1.17 12.28 3.81
N THR A 20 1.73 12.63 2.65
CA THR A 20 1.33 13.82 1.90
C THR A 20 -0.12 13.75 1.44
N LEU A 21 -0.56 12.60 0.92
CA LEU A 21 -1.95 12.35 0.54
C LEU A 21 -2.90 12.44 1.75
N ALA A 22 -2.54 11.83 2.88
CA ALA A 22 -3.32 11.92 4.11
C ALA A 22 -3.41 13.36 4.66
N SER A 23 -2.34 14.15 4.50
CA SER A 23 -2.28 15.54 4.95
C SER A 23 -3.12 16.47 4.07
N ASN A 24 -3.19 16.18 2.77
CA ASN A 24 -3.89 16.97 1.76
C ASN A 24 -5.21 16.32 1.31
N ALA A 25 -5.90 15.66 2.24
CA ALA A 25 -7.18 15.01 1.98
C ALA A 25 -8.20 15.99 1.36
N ASN A 26 -8.75 15.59 0.22
CA ASN A 26 -9.72 16.36 -0.56
C ASN A 26 -10.67 15.41 -1.33
N ASP A 27 -11.69 15.97 -1.97
CA ASP A 27 -12.70 15.17 -2.68
C ASP A 27 -12.15 14.41 -3.89
N ALA A 28 -11.16 14.99 -4.59
CA ALA A 28 -10.48 14.29 -5.68
C ALA A 28 -9.75 13.03 -5.17
N LEU A 29 -9.09 13.13 -4.02
CA LEU A 29 -8.44 12.01 -3.36
C LEU A 29 -9.47 10.98 -2.85
N ARG A 30 -10.66 11.41 -2.41
CA ARG A 30 -11.73 10.48 -2.02
C ARG A 30 -12.23 9.66 -3.22
N ALA A 31 -12.43 10.29 -4.37
CA ALA A 31 -12.81 9.59 -5.59
C ALA A 31 -11.71 8.60 -6.02
N LEU A 32 -10.45 9.04 -6.01
CA LEU A 32 -9.30 8.16 -6.27
C LEU A 32 -9.26 6.99 -5.28
N ALA A 33 -9.57 7.25 -4.01
CA ALA A 33 -9.54 6.23 -2.98
C ALA A 33 -10.63 5.17 -3.15
N ALA A 34 -11.81 5.54 -3.65
CA ALA A 34 -12.84 4.58 -4.02
C ALA A 34 -12.34 3.64 -5.12
N VAL A 35 -11.70 4.18 -6.16
CA VAL A 35 -11.13 3.39 -7.27
C VAL A 35 -10.04 2.45 -6.77
N ILE A 36 -9.10 2.95 -5.97
CA ILE A 36 -8.02 2.15 -5.38
C ILE A 36 -8.59 1.06 -4.48
N GLY A 37 -9.53 1.41 -3.61
CA GLY A 37 -10.18 0.49 -2.68
C GLY A 37 -10.86 -0.67 -3.41
N VAL A 38 -11.70 -0.38 -4.41
CA VAL A 38 -12.36 -1.40 -5.23
C VAL A 38 -11.33 -2.29 -5.92
N ARG A 39 -10.33 -1.69 -6.58
CA ARG A 39 -9.30 -2.43 -7.32
C ARG A 39 -8.47 -3.37 -6.45
N TRP A 40 -8.16 -2.97 -5.22
CA TRP A 40 -7.39 -3.77 -4.27
C TRP A 40 -8.22 -4.84 -3.58
N LEU A 41 -9.50 -4.57 -3.29
CA LEU A 41 -10.43 -5.53 -2.68
C LEU A 41 -10.91 -6.60 -3.68
N SER A 42 -11.05 -6.25 -4.95
CA SER A 42 -11.49 -7.20 -5.99
C SER A 42 -10.39 -8.15 -6.48
N GLY A 43 -9.14 -7.92 -6.08
CA GLY A 43 -8.01 -8.72 -6.56
C GLY A 43 -7.61 -8.45 -8.01
N MET A 44 -8.14 -7.38 -8.63
CA MET A 44 -7.79 -6.98 -10.01
C MET A 44 -6.31 -6.61 -10.19
N GLU A 45 -5.57 -6.42 -9.10
CA GLU A 45 -4.14 -6.11 -9.13
C GLU A 45 -3.29 -7.39 -9.26
N ASN A 46 -2.68 -7.59 -10.42
CA ASN A 46 -1.82 -8.74 -10.69
C ASN A 46 -0.41 -8.54 -10.11
N GLY A 47 0.13 -9.60 -9.50
CA GLY A 47 1.53 -9.68 -9.04
C GLY A 47 1.73 -9.55 -7.53
N ASN A 48 2.95 -9.87 -7.09
CA ASN A 48 3.37 -9.80 -5.68
C ASN A 48 3.91 -8.42 -5.28
N GLU A 49 4.03 -7.50 -6.24
CA GLU A 49 4.69 -6.21 -6.07
C GLU A 49 3.68 -5.07 -6.14
N GLY A 50 3.88 -4.04 -5.32
CA GLY A 50 3.14 -2.79 -5.40
C GLY A 50 3.83 -1.79 -6.32
N VAL A 51 3.14 -0.70 -6.66
CA VAL A 51 3.60 0.36 -7.57
C VAL A 51 4.99 0.92 -7.23
N PHE A 52 5.38 0.92 -5.95
CA PHE A 52 6.70 1.38 -5.48
C PHE A 52 7.68 0.23 -5.21
N GLY A 53 7.57 -0.89 -5.94
CA GLY A 53 8.45 -2.05 -5.77
C GLY A 53 8.10 -2.90 -4.54
N GLY A 54 6.81 -3.07 -4.27
CA GLY A 54 6.32 -3.79 -3.09
C GLY A 54 6.94 -5.18 -2.96
N VAL A 55 7.26 -5.53 -1.73
CA VAL A 55 7.85 -6.82 -1.37
C VAL A 55 6.77 -7.90 -1.28
N ALA A 56 7.18 -9.17 -1.29
CA ALA A 56 6.32 -10.36 -1.32
C ALA A 56 5.06 -10.32 -0.44
N TRP A 57 5.16 -9.73 0.76
CA TRP A 57 4.04 -9.63 1.69
C TRP A 57 2.91 -8.72 1.19
N TRP A 58 3.19 -7.80 0.27
CA TRP A 58 2.23 -6.82 -0.25
C TRP A 58 0.96 -7.50 -0.76
N ALA A 59 1.09 -8.62 -1.49
CA ALA A 59 -0.06 -9.37 -1.99
C ALA A 59 -1.04 -9.77 -0.89
N LYS A 60 -0.52 -10.19 0.27
CA LYS A 60 -1.34 -10.61 1.42
C LYS A 60 -1.98 -9.43 2.15
N GLN A 61 -1.30 -8.29 2.20
CA GLN A 61 -1.77 -7.11 2.92
C GLN A 61 -2.62 -6.16 2.07
N ARG A 62 -2.64 -6.33 0.75
CA ARG A 62 -3.40 -5.51 -0.19
C ARG A 62 -4.90 -5.38 0.17
N PRO A 63 -5.62 -6.42 0.61
CA PRO A 63 -7.02 -6.28 1.00
C PRO A 63 -7.20 -5.33 2.20
N VAL A 64 -6.28 -5.35 3.17
CA VAL A 64 -6.32 -4.46 4.34
C VAL A 64 -6.11 -3.01 3.91
N HIS A 65 -5.14 -2.77 3.02
CA HIS A 65 -4.95 -1.47 2.40
C HIS A 65 -6.21 -1.02 1.62
N GLY A 66 -6.82 -1.90 0.83
CA GLY A 66 -8.06 -1.63 0.10
C GLY A 66 -9.23 -1.27 1.00
N ALA A 67 -9.34 -1.92 2.16
CA ALA A 67 -10.37 -1.62 3.16
C ALA A 67 -10.17 -0.23 3.78
N LEU A 68 -8.92 0.14 4.12
CA LEU A 68 -8.61 1.46 4.69
C LEU A 68 -8.85 2.59 3.68
N TRP A 69 -8.46 2.39 2.42
CA TRP A 69 -8.73 3.37 1.35
C TRP A 69 -10.24 3.51 1.07
N SER A 70 -10.99 2.40 1.08
CA SER A 70 -12.46 2.42 0.98
C SER A 70 -13.11 3.14 2.17
N ALA A 71 -12.62 2.90 3.39
CA ALA A 71 -13.10 3.56 4.60
C ALA A 71 -12.90 5.08 4.53
N TYR A 72 -11.73 5.54 4.05
CA TYR A 72 -11.50 6.95 3.77
C TYR A 72 -12.45 7.49 2.68
N ALA A 73 -12.65 6.77 1.58
CA ALA A 73 -13.52 7.22 0.49
C ALA A 73 -14.95 7.49 0.98
N VAL A 74 -15.50 6.56 1.78
CA VAL A 74 -16.85 6.66 2.35
C VAL A 74 -16.95 7.75 3.40
N SER A 75 -16.05 7.74 4.39
CA SER A 75 -16.16 8.62 5.57
C SER A 75 -15.59 10.03 5.38
N GLY A 76 -14.62 10.18 4.48
CA GLY A 76 -13.78 11.38 4.40
C GLY A 76 -12.78 11.54 5.55
N ASP A 77 -12.72 10.61 6.52
CA ASP A 77 -11.80 10.71 7.66
C ASP A 77 -10.38 10.29 7.25
N ARG A 78 -9.49 11.29 7.11
CA ARG A 78 -8.07 11.10 6.76
C ARG A 78 -7.31 10.19 7.73
N LYS A 79 -7.80 9.92 8.94
CA LYS A 79 -7.18 8.94 9.86
C LYS A 79 -7.01 7.57 9.20
N PHE A 80 -7.93 7.15 8.34
CA PHE A 80 -7.79 5.87 7.63
C PHE A 80 -6.58 5.84 6.68
N LEU A 81 -6.22 6.97 6.06
CA LEU A 81 -5.02 7.07 5.24
C LEU A 81 -3.73 7.08 6.08
N TYR A 82 -3.77 7.70 7.28
CA TYR A 82 -2.66 7.61 8.22
C TYR A 82 -2.47 6.19 8.76
N LEU A 83 -3.56 5.49 9.09
CA LEU A 83 -3.52 4.09 9.50
C LEU A 83 -2.98 3.20 8.37
N ASP A 84 -3.39 3.43 7.13
CA ASP A 84 -2.87 2.74 5.94
C ASP A 84 -1.35 2.91 5.79
N THR A 85 -0.86 4.13 6.01
CA THR A 85 0.57 4.47 5.98
C THR A 85 1.34 3.77 7.11
N ALA A 86 0.84 3.89 8.34
CA ALA A 86 1.45 3.27 9.53
C ALA A 86 1.48 1.74 9.41
N TYR A 87 0.39 1.15 8.91
CA TYR A 87 0.29 -0.28 8.66
C TYR A 87 1.30 -0.75 7.61
N GLY A 88 1.46 0.00 6.51
CA GLY A 88 2.50 -0.28 5.51
C GLY A 88 3.91 -0.22 6.10
N ALA A 89 4.21 0.84 6.85
CA ALA A 89 5.50 1.02 7.51
C ALA A 89 5.82 -0.10 8.50
N TYR A 90 4.84 -0.51 9.31
CA TYR A 90 4.98 -1.63 10.23
C TYR A 90 5.25 -2.95 9.50
N ASN A 91 4.47 -3.27 8.46
CA ASN A 91 4.63 -4.53 7.72
C ASN A 91 5.99 -4.63 7.03
N TRP A 92 6.58 -3.51 6.60
CA TRP A 92 7.95 -3.53 6.07
C TRP A 92 8.97 -4.17 7.01
N PHE A 93 8.82 -3.96 8.32
CA PHE A 93 9.68 -4.53 9.35
C PHE A 93 9.19 -5.89 9.83
N ALA A 94 7.87 -6.03 10.02
CA ALA A 94 7.28 -7.21 10.67
C ALA A 94 7.19 -8.44 9.75
N THR A 95 7.31 -8.28 8.43
CA THR A 95 7.06 -9.38 7.50
C THR A 95 8.26 -9.69 6.59
N PRO A 96 8.50 -10.99 6.31
CA PRO A 96 9.54 -11.41 5.39
C PRO A 96 9.32 -10.78 4.00
N LYS A 97 10.41 -10.26 3.43
CA LYS A 97 10.36 -9.56 2.15
C LYS A 97 10.42 -10.50 0.94
N ARG A 98 10.61 -11.81 1.17
CA ARG A 98 10.67 -12.88 0.16
C ARG A 98 9.47 -13.82 0.30
N VAL A 99 8.97 -14.34 -0.82
CA VAL A 99 8.04 -15.49 -0.82
C VAL A 99 8.89 -16.76 -0.67
N PRO A 100 8.65 -17.63 0.31
CA PRO A 100 9.27 -18.96 0.33
C PRO A 100 8.85 -19.74 -0.93
N GLY A 101 9.80 -20.28 -1.68
CA GLY A 101 9.53 -21.14 -2.85
C GLY A 101 9.56 -20.47 -4.23
N THR A 102 9.88 -19.18 -4.35
CA THR A 102 10.02 -18.51 -5.66
C THR A 102 11.48 -18.25 -6.02
N PHE A 103 12.28 -19.32 -6.02
CA PHE A 103 13.53 -19.46 -6.78
C PHE A 103 13.73 -20.96 -7.04
N ALA A 104 13.17 -21.47 -8.14
CA ALA A 104 13.95 -22.37 -8.97
C ALA A 104 14.63 -21.45 -10.00
N GLU A 105 15.95 -21.50 -10.04
CA GLU A 105 16.73 -20.99 -11.18
C GLU A 105 16.33 -21.72 -12.47
#